data_AF-A0A136PNZ3-F1
#
_entry.id   AF-A0A136PNZ3-F1
#
_cell.length_a   1.000
_cell.length_b   1.000
_cell.length_c   1.000
_cell.angle_alpha   90.00
_cell.angle_beta   90.00
_cell.angle_gamma   90.00
#
_symmetry.space_group_name_H-M   'P 1'
#
loop_
_entity.id
_entity.type
_entity.pdbx_description
1 polymer ?
#
loop_
_entity_poly.entity_id
_entity_poly.type
_entity_poly.pdbx_seq_one_letter_code
_entity_poly.pdbx_strand_id
1 'polypeptide(L)' 'MTVDGQDFRVRAYRAPSGAWGYDFDWLSGPHEYGFGSSGAGMSRAEMEQAIRSFLAEIDPATGYLAE' A
#
# COMPACT_ATOMS: atom_id res chain seq x y z
N MET A 1 8.48 3.19 -4.07
CA MET A 1 8.21 4.49 -3.43
C MET A 1 8.56 4.36 -1.97
N THR A 2 9.06 5.42 -1.35
CA THR A 2 9.48 5.41 0.05
C THR A 2 8.58 6.36 0.84
N VAL A 3 7.95 5.87 1.90
CA VAL A 3 7.01 6.62 2.75
C VAL A 3 7.37 6.36 4.20
N ASP A 4 7.69 7.42 4.95
CA ASP A 4 8.07 7.34 6.36
C ASP A 4 9.17 6.29 6.65
N GLY A 5 10.13 6.19 5.73
CA GLY A 5 11.26 5.25 5.81
C GLY A 5 10.95 3.81 5.36
N GLN A 6 9.72 3.55 4.89
CA GLN A 6 9.28 2.25 4.39
C GLN A 6 9.24 2.22 2.86
N ASP A 7 9.78 1.17 2.26
CA ASP A 7 9.84 0.98 0.82
C ASP A 7 8.70 0.10 0.31
N PHE A 8 7.98 0.60 -0.69
CA PHE A 8 6.88 -0.08 -1.36
C PHE A 8 7.11 -0.17 -2.86
N ARG A 9 6.89 -1.35 -3.46
CA ARG A 9 6.70 -1.48 -4.90
C ARG A 9 5.23 -1.25 -5.21
N VAL A 10 4.93 -0.35 -6.13
CA VAL A 10 3.55 -0.07 -6.54
C VAL A 10 3.36 -0.43 -7.99
N ARG A 11 2.39 -1.30 -8.25
CA ARG A 11 1.97 -1.70 -9.59
C ARG A 11 0.58 -1.16 -9.86
N ALA A 12 0.47 -0.27 -10.83
CA ALA A 12 -0.81 0.20 -11.34
C ALA A 12 -1.23 -0.61 -12.57
N TYR A 13 -2.50 -0.97 -12.66
CA TYR A 13 -3.07 -1.67 -13.80
C TYR A 13 -4.50 -1.21 -14.07
N ARG A 14 -5.00 -1.48 -15.28
CA ARG A 14 -6.41 -1.28 -15.63
C ARG A 14 -7.18 -2.59 -15.48
N ALA A 15 -8.22 -2.58 -14.68
CA ALA A 15 -9.14 -3.71 -14.58
C ALA A 15 -10.01 -3.81 -15.86
N PRO A 16 -10.57 -4.99 -16.18
CA PRO A 16 -11.48 -5.15 -17.32
C PRO A 16 -12.71 -4.23 -17.28
N SER A 17 -13.14 -3.81 -16.09
CA SER A 17 -14.22 -2.85 -15.88
C SER A 17 -13.86 -1.40 -16.26
N GLY A 18 -12.59 -1.13 -16.61
CA GLY A 18 -12.06 0.20 -16.85
C GLY A 18 -11.59 0.93 -15.59
N ALA A 19 -11.85 0.40 -14.39
CA ALA A 19 -11.30 0.95 -13.15
C ALA A 19 -9.77 0.81 -13.08
N TRP A 20 -9.13 1.65 -12.27
CA TRP A 20 -7.73 1.43 -11.90
C TRP A 20 -7.63 0.41 -10.77
N GLY A 21 -6.59 -0.40 -10.80
CA GLY A 21 -6.13 -1.24 -9.71
C GLY A 21 -4.68 -0.89 -9.34
N TYR A 22 -4.37 -0.98 -8.06
CA TYR A 22 -3.06 -0.71 -7.49
C TYR A 22 -2.69 -1.83 -6.52
N ASP A 23 -1.57 -2.49 -6.75
CA ASP A 23 -0.96 -3.38 -5.78
C ASP A 23 0.22 -2.67 -5.12
N PHE A 24 0.25 -2.67 -3.79
CA PHE A 24 1.32 -2.12 -2.97
C PHE A 24 2.03 -3.27 -2.27
N ASP A 25 3.20 -3.67 -2.74
CA ASP A 25 4.04 -4.67 -2.05
C ASP A 25 4.99 -3.95 -1.08
N TRP A 26 4.95 -4.30 0.21
CA TRP A 26 5.85 -3.76 1.23
C TRP A 26 7.18 -4.50 1.20
N LEU A 27 8.24 -3.82 0.76
CA LEU A 27 9.57 -4.42 0.55
C LEU A 27 10.47 -4.36 1.78
N SER A 28 10.31 -3.34 2.62
CA SER A 28 11.09 -3.14 3.84
C SER A 28 10.39 -3.63 5.11
N GLY A 29 9.20 -4.23 4.96
CA GLY A 29 8.39 -4.67 6.09
C GLY A 29 8.95 -5.90 6.80
N PRO A 30 8.48 -6.18 8.03
CA PRO A 30 8.93 -7.35 8.80
C PRO A 30 8.50 -8.69 8.17
N HIS A 31 7.50 -8.66 7.28
CA HIS A 31 6.94 -9.83 6.59
C HIS A 31 6.60 -9.49 5.14
N GLU A 32 6.37 -10.52 4.30
CA GLU A 32 5.92 -10.35 2.92
C GLU A 32 4.44 -9.93 2.88
N TYR A 33 4.18 -8.65 3.14
CA TYR A 33 2.86 -8.04 3.12
C TYR A 33 2.68 -7.06 1.97
N GLY A 34 1.41 -6.74 1.73
CA GLY A 34 0.98 -5.73 0.80
C GLY A 34 -0.52 -5.52 0.91
N PHE A 35 -1.01 -4.53 0.18
CA PHE A 35 -2.44 -4.30 0.07
C PHE A 35 -2.80 -3.88 -1.36
N GLY A 36 -4.06 -4.12 -1.72
CA GLY A 36 -4.63 -3.73 -2.99
C GLY A 36 -5.58 -2.55 -2.82
N SER A 37 -5.65 -1.68 -3.82
CA SER A 37 -6.71 -0.68 -3.93
C SER A 37 -7.27 -0.66 -5.35
N SER A 38 -8.56 -0.38 -5.48
CA SER A 38 -9.21 -0.23 -6.78
C SER A 38 -10.19 0.94 -6.78
N GLY A 39 -10.38 1.56 -7.95
CA GLY A 39 -11.30 2.68 -8.10
C GLY A 39 -10.83 3.68 -9.15
N ALA A 40 -10.95 4.97 -8.80
CA ALA A 40 -10.41 6.04 -9.62
C ALA A 40 -8.88 6.02 -9.62
N GLY A 41 -8.28 6.74 -10.58
CA GLY A 41 -6.82 6.83 -10.66
C GLY A 41 -6.29 7.62 -9.47
N MET A 42 -5.35 7.04 -8.75
CA MET A 42 -4.69 7.67 -7.62
C MET A 42 -3.51 8.52 -8.07
N SER A 43 -3.45 9.72 -7.51
CA SER A 43 -2.28 10.59 -7.51
C SER A 43 -1.20 10.03 -6.59
N ARG A 44 0.04 10.50 -6.74
CA ARG A 44 1.14 10.13 -5.84
C ARG A 44 0.84 10.41 -4.37
N ALA A 45 0.28 11.58 -4.07
CA ALA A 45 -0.09 11.94 -2.69
C ALA A 45 -1.16 10.99 -2.11
N GLU A 46 -2.11 10.53 -2.93
CA GLU A 46 -3.14 9.58 -2.50
C GLU A 46 -2.53 8.20 -2.21
N MET A 47 -1.58 7.76 -3.04
CA MET A 47 -0.81 6.54 -2.80
C MET A 47 0.01 6.62 -1.50
N GLU A 48 0.67 7.75 -1.25
CA GLU A 48 1.45 7.98 -0.02
C GLU A 48 0.54 7.96 1.22
N GLN A 49 -0.65 8.55 1.15
CA GLN A 49 -1.63 8.52 2.23
C GLN A 49 -2.20 7.11 2.48
N ALA A 50 -2.51 6.35 1.42
CA ALA A 50 -2.97 4.98 1.54
C ALA A 50 -1.92 4.09 2.24
N ILE A 51 -0.64 4.26 1.91
CA ILE A 51 0.46 3.55 2.59
C ILE A 51 0.54 3.94 4.07
N ARG A 52 0.41 5.23 4.41
CA ARG A 52 0.41 5.67 5.81
C ARG A 52 -0.73 5.08 6.61
N SER A 53 -1.94 5.03 6.03
CA SER A 53 -3.08 4.39 6.66
C SER A 53 -2.81 2.91 6.94
N PHE A 54 -2.32 2.17 5.94
CA PHE A 54 -1.94 0.78 6.12
C PHE A 54 -0.89 0.58 7.22
N LEU A 55 0.18 1.40 7.24
CA LEU A 55 1.22 1.32 8.27
C LEU A 55 0.70 1.64 9.68
N ALA A 56 -0.29 2.53 9.80
CA ALA A 56 -0.90 2.86 11.08
C ALA A 56 -1.77 1.73 11.65
N GLU A 57 -2.24 0.82 10.79
CA GLU A 57 -2.96 -0.39 11.20
C GLU A 57 -2.02 -1.52 11.64
N ILE A 58 -0.71 -1.40 11.43
CA ILE A 58 0.27 -2.41 11.83
C ILE A 58 0.76 -2.14 13.25
N ASP A 59 0.64 -3.14 14.11
CA ASP A 59 1.24 -3.15 15.43
C ASP A 59 2.79 -3.11 15.28
N PRO A 60 3.47 -2.10 15.83
CA PRO A 60 4.91 -1.92 15.63
C PRO A 60 5.77 -2.91 16.43
N ALA A 61 5.21 -3.58 17.43
CA ALA A 61 5.93 -4.56 18.26
C ALA A 61 5.95 -5.94 17.59
N THR A 62 4.91 -6.27 16.83
CA THR A 62 4.71 -7.61 16.25
C THR A 62 4.78 -7.62 14.73
N GLY A 63 4.51 -6.50 14.06
CA GLY A 63 4.47 -6.41 12.60
C GLY A 63 3.18 -6.95 11.97
N TYR A 64 2.17 -7.31 12.77
CA TYR A 64 0.85 -7.75 12.32
C TYR A 64 -0.16 -6.61 12.34
N LEU A 65 -1.29 -6.76 11.63
CA LEU A 65 -2.43 -5.85 11.77
C LEU A 65 -2.90 -5.87 13.24
N ALA A 66 -3.01 -4.68 13.84
CA ALA A 66 -3.57 -4.51 15.17
C ALA A 66 -5.04 -4.98 15.17
N GLU A 67 -5.41 -5.83 16.15
CA GLU A 67 -6.80 -6.28 16.37
C GLU A 67 -7.75 -5.13 16.76
#